data_AF-X1ELE7-F1
#
_entry.id   AF-X1ELE7-F1
#
_cell.length_a   1.000
_cell.length_b   1.000
_cell.length_c   1.000
_cell.angle_alpha   90.00
_cell.angle_beta   90.00
_cell.angle_gamma   90.00
#
_symmetry.space_group_name_H-M   'P 1'
#
loop_
_entity.id
_entity.type
_entity.pdbx_description
1 polymer ?
#
loop_
_entity_poly.entity_id
_entity_poly.type
_entity_poly.pdbx_seq_one_letter_code
_entity_poly.pdbx_strand_id
1 'polypeptide(L)'
;MIANSNLVPHWATQEHFDELAAKGLIMYGQMTAGSWIYIGTQGILQGTYETLGSLARQRGWSSLKGKFVLTAGLGGMGAAQPLSVTMNQGVALVVEVDPERAQRRLEVGYVDVVVDTL
;
A
#
# COMPACT_ATOMS: atom_id res chain seq x y z
N MET A 1 5.64 -26.92 -1.06
CA MET A 1 5.09 -26.18 0.10
C MET A 1 6.08 -25.12 0.52
N ILE A 2 5.62 -23.93 0.93
CA ILE A 2 6.45 -22.79 1.33
C ILE A 2 6.06 -22.38 2.76
N ALA A 3 7.05 -22.17 3.63
CA ALA A 3 6.86 -21.62 4.97
C ALA A 3 7.93 -20.56 5.22
N ASN A 4 7.53 -19.28 5.31
CA ASN A 4 8.44 -18.15 5.46
C ASN A 4 8.20 -17.44 6.80
N SER A 5 9.27 -16.94 7.41
CA SER A 5 9.23 -16.01 8.56
C SER A 5 8.53 -16.54 9.83
N ASN A 6 8.30 -17.84 9.95
CA ASN A 6 7.73 -18.44 11.16
C ASN A 6 8.81 -18.50 12.26
N LEU A 7 8.48 -17.99 13.44
CA LEU A 7 9.29 -18.04 14.65
C LEU A 7 8.44 -18.57 15.79
N VAL A 8 9.05 -19.31 16.72
CA VAL A 8 8.35 -19.74 17.94
C VAL A 8 7.89 -18.49 18.70
N PRO A 9 6.66 -18.40 19.25
CA PRO A 9 6.05 -17.12 19.64
C PRO A 9 6.88 -16.24 20.59
N HIS A 10 7.63 -16.85 21.52
CA HIS A 10 8.51 -16.11 22.43
C HIS A 10 9.60 -15.32 21.69
N TRP A 11 10.06 -15.80 20.54
CA TRP A 11 11.12 -15.22 19.71
C TRP A 11 10.58 -14.48 18.47
N ALA A 12 9.26 -14.34 18.31
CA ALA A 12 8.66 -13.67 17.18
C ALA A 12 8.72 -12.13 17.32
N THR A 13 9.94 -11.60 17.45
CA THR A 13 10.23 -10.17 17.60
C THR A 13 11.08 -9.67 16.44
N GLN A 14 11.03 -8.35 16.17
CA GLN A 14 11.85 -7.74 15.12
C GLN A 14 13.35 -7.90 15.41
N GLU A 15 13.77 -7.71 16.66
CA GLU A 15 15.18 -7.85 17.07
C GLU A 15 15.74 -9.24 16.75
N HIS A 16 15.01 -10.30 17.11
CA HIS A 16 15.46 -11.66 16.82
C HIS A 16 15.39 -11.99 15.32
N PHE A 17 14.39 -11.47 14.61
CA PHE A 17 14.32 -11.57 13.16
C PHE A 17 15.56 -10.94 12.51
N ASP A 18 15.96 -9.73 12.94
CA ASP A 18 17.11 -9.02 12.39
C ASP A 18 18.43 -9.72 12.72
N GLU A 19 18.55 -10.29 13.93
CA GLU A 19 19.69 -11.13 14.32
C GLU A 19 19.85 -12.33 13.38
N LEU A 20 18.76 -13.05 13.09
CA LEU A 20 18.76 -14.17 12.16
C LEU A 20 19.02 -13.71 10.72
N ALA A 21 18.51 -12.54 10.33
CA ALA A 21 18.69 -11.99 8.98
C ALA A 21 20.16 -11.62 8.74
N ALA A 22 20.82 -11.00 9.74
CA ALA A 22 22.24 -10.70 9.70
C ALA A 22 23.12 -11.96 9.58
N LYS A 23 22.64 -13.09 10.11
CA LYS A 23 23.27 -14.42 9.98
C LYS A 23 22.90 -15.14 8.67
N GLY A 24 22.02 -14.57 7.84
CA GLY A 24 21.52 -15.21 6.61
C GLY A 24 20.58 -16.40 6.84
N LEU A 25 19.98 -16.50 8.04
CA LEU A 25 19.16 -17.65 8.47
C LEU A 25 17.65 -17.45 8.31
N ILE A 26 17.22 -16.25 7.94
CA ILE A 26 15.80 -15.94 7.76
C ILE A 26 15.58 -14.99 6.58
N MET A 27 14.37 -15.02 6.03
CA MET A 27 13.89 -14.12 4.99
C MET A 27 12.51 -13.58 5.40
N TYR A 28 12.21 -12.33 5.04
CA TYR A 28 10.87 -11.76 5.21
C TYR A 28 10.01 -12.11 3.99
N GLY A 29 9.03 -12.99 4.19
CA GLY A 29 8.16 -13.45 3.10
C GLY A 29 7.05 -12.46 2.73
N GLN A 30 6.75 -11.50 3.60
CA GLN A 30 5.52 -10.70 3.51
C GLN A 30 4.32 -11.66 3.28
N MET A 31 3.35 -11.31 2.43
CA MET A 31 2.24 -12.20 2.06
C MET A 31 2.50 -12.82 0.69
N THR A 32 2.55 -12.01 -0.37
CA THR A 32 2.61 -12.48 -1.77
C THR A 32 4.01 -12.47 -2.36
N ALA A 33 4.98 -11.83 -1.70
CA ALA A 33 6.37 -11.78 -2.15
C ALA A 33 7.03 -13.16 -2.04
N GLY A 34 7.07 -13.72 -0.83
CA GLY A 34 7.68 -15.03 -0.56
C GLY A 34 6.87 -16.23 -1.05
N SER A 35 5.65 -16.01 -1.55
CA SER A 35 4.78 -17.02 -2.15
C SER A 35 4.64 -16.87 -3.68
N TRP A 36 5.37 -15.92 -4.27
CA TRP A 36 5.50 -15.73 -5.72
C TRP A 36 4.19 -15.47 -6.47
N ILE A 37 3.30 -14.67 -5.87
CA ILE A 37 2.03 -14.28 -6.48
C ILE A 37 1.77 -12.77 -6.42
N TYR A 38 2.84 -11.98 -6.27
CA TYR A 38 2.73 -10.52 -6.34
C TYR A 38 2.52 -10.06 -7.78
N ILE A 39 1.44 -9.33 -8.02
CA ILE A 39 1.05 -8.81 -9.34
C ILE A 39 1.14 -7.28 -9.41
N GLY A 40 2.05 -6.69 -8.65
CA GLY A 40 2.16 -5.24 -8.54
C GLY A 40 1.03 -4.61 -7.72
N THR A 41 0.88 -3.30 -7.86
CA THR A 41 -0.14 -2.50 -7.16
C THR A 41 -1.57 -3.02 -7.38
N GLN A 42 -1.84 -3.66 -8.52
CA GLN A 42 -3.16 -4.21 -8.85
C GLN A 42 -3.65 -5.23 -7.80
N GLY A 43 -2.74 -5.95 -7.15
CA GLY A 43 -3.09 -6.98 -6.16
C GLY A 43 -3.85 -6.45 -4.93
N ILE A 44 -3.76 -5.15 -4.63
CA ILE A 44 -4.48 -4.51 -3.51
C ILE A 44 -5.50 -3.46 -3.97
N LEU A 45 -5.48 -3.09 -5.25
CA LEU A 45 -6.30 -2.00 -5.79
C LEU A 45 -7.79 -2.16 -5.48
N GLN A 46 -8.35 -3.35 -5.71
CA GLN A 46 -9.76 -3.60 -5.42
C GLN A 46 -10.07 -3.54 -3.92
N GLY A 47 -9.18 -4.06 -3.08
CA GLY A 47 -9.34 -4.02 -1.62
C GLY A 47 -9.37 -2.57 -1.12
N THR A 48 -8.45 -1.73 -1.59
CA THR A 48 -8.42 -0.30 -1.23
C THR A 48 -9.63 0.45 -1.79
N TYR A 49 -10.04 0.16 -3.02
CA TYR A 49 -11.27 0.71 -3.63
C TYR A 49 -12.53 0.37 -2.82
N GLU A 50 -12.71 -0.91 -2.45
CA GLU A 50 -13.88 -1.35 -1.65
C GLU A 50 -13.84 -0.81 -0.22
N THR A 51 -12.66 -0.64 0.36
CA THR A 51 -12.51 -0.01 1.68
C THR A 51 -13.09 1.41 1.67
N LEU A 52 -12.71 2.20 0.66
CA LEU A 52 -13.18 3.57 0.49
C LEU A 52 -14.65 3.64 0.07
N GLY A 53 -15.11 2.74 -0.80
CA GLY A 53 -16.52 2.63 -1.18
C GLY A 53 -17.41 2.23 0.00
N SER A 54 -16.95 1.31 0.85
CA SER A 54 -17.62 0.93 2.09
C SER A 54 -17.70 2.10 3.07
N LEU A 55 -16.62 2.88 3.22
CA LEU A 55 -16.64 4.11 4.01
C LEU A 55 -17.71 5.10 3.49
N ALA A 56 -17.77 5.33 2.18
CA ALA A 56 -18.80 6.20 1.61
C ALA A 56 -20.21 5.73 1.96
N ARG A 57 -20.51 4.44 1.77
CA ARG A 57 -21.79 3.82 2.12
C ARG A 57 -22.13 3.99 3.61
N GLN A 58 -21.18 3.71 4.50
CA GLN A 58 -21.38 3.84 5.95
C GLN A 58 -21.64 5.29 6.39
N ARG A 59 -21.12 6.26 5.64
CA ARG A 59 -21.38 7.69 5.86
C ARG A 59 -22.65 8.20 5.18
N GLY A 60 -23.40 7.33 4.50
CA GLY A 60 -24.59 7.70 3.74
C GLY A 60 -24.29 8.50 2.47
N TRP A 61 -23.06 8.44 1.97
CA TRP A 61 -22.67 9.07 0.71
C TRP A 61 -22.83 8.10 -0.45
N SER A 62 -23.23 8.61 -1.62
CA SER A 62 -23.30 7.82 -2.85
C SER A 62 -21.92 7.44 -3.39
N SER A 63 -20.90 8.28 -3.14
CA SER A 63 -19.49 8.07 -3.49
C SER A 63 -18.59 9.02 -2.68
N LEU A 64 -17.29 9.08 -2.99
CA LEU A 64 -16.39 10.10 -2.45
C LEU A 64 -16.44 11.42 -3.24
N LYS A 65 -17.42 11.62 -4.14
CA LYS A 65 -17.58 12.89 -4.86
C LYS A 65 -17.67 14.08 -3.92
N GLY A 66 -16.81 15.07 -4.15
CA GLY A 66 -16.70 16.27 -3.31
C GLY A 66 -16.07 16.01 -1.94
N LYS A 67 -15.37 14.88 -1.76
CA LYS A 67 -14.61 14.55 -0.54
C LYS A 67 -13.11 14.63 -0.83
N PHE A 68 -12.38 15.03 0.20
CA PHE A 68 -10.93 15.10 0.22
C PHE A 68 -10.38 14.00 1.13
N VAL A 69 -9.46 13.20 0.60
CA VAL A 69 -8.79 12.12 1.33
C VAL A 69 -7.32 12.48 1.52
N LEU A 70 -6.89 12.61 2.77
CA LEU A 70 -5.48 12.77 3.11
C LEU A 70 -4.90 11.41 3.51
N THR A 71 -3.78 11.03 2.91
CA THR A 71 -3.02 9.82 3.29
C THR A 71 -1.53 9.98 2.96
N ALA A 72 -0.73 8.95 3.20
CA ALA A 72 0.70 8.93 2.91
C ALA A 72 1.17 7.57 2.37
N GLY A 73 2.34 7.58 1.71
CA GLY A 73 3.05 6.40 1.23
C GLY A 73 2.61 5.93 -0.17
N LEU A 74 3.52 6.05 -1.12
CA LEU A 74 3.42 5.58 -2.51
C LEU A 74 4.37 4.41 -2.78
N GLY A 75 4.45 3.48 -1.82
CA GLY A 75 5.19 2.22 -1.96
C GLY A 75 4.54 1.22 -2.94
N GLY A 76 5.00 -0.03 -2.95
CA GLY A 76 4.44 -1.07 -3.85
C GLY A 76 2.94 -1.34 -3.67
N MET A 77 2.43 -1.21 -2.44
CA MET A 77 1.01 -1.40 -2.11
C MET A 77 0.29 -0.05 -1.96
N GLY A 78 0.90 0.90 -1.25
CA GLY A 78 0.32 2.23 -0.99
C GLY A 78 0.06 3.05 -2.26
N ALA A 79 0.72 2.72 -3.37
CA ALA A 79 0.44 3.31 -4.67
C ALA A 79 -0.99 3.08 -5.19
N ALA A 80 -1.73 2.12 -4.65
CA ALA A 80 -3.13 1.90 -5.03
C ALA A 80 -4.07 3.02 -4.54
N GLN A 81 -3.68 3.73 -3.47
CA GLN A 81 -4.54 4.67 -2.75
C GLN A 81 -5.12 5.79 -3.64
N PRO A 82 -4.33 6.54 -4.44
CA PRO A 82 -4.86 7.66 -5.21
C PRO A 82 -5.88 7.19 -6.26
N LEU A 83 -5.53 6.15 -7.04
CA LEU A 83 -6.45 5.55 -8.01
C LEU A 83 -7.73 5.01 -7.35
N SER A 84 -7.63 4.36 -6.19
CA SER A 84 -8.82 3.90 -5.46
C SER A 84 -9.73 5.06 -5.01
N VAL A 85 -9.16 6.22 -4.67
CA VAL A 85 -9.94 7.42 -4.33
C VAL A 85 -10.63 7.99 -5.57
N THR A 86 -9.92 8.13 -6.69
CA THR A 86 -10.48 8.70 -7.93
C THR A 86 -11.49 7.77 -8.60
N MET A 87 -11.32 6.44 -8.51
CA MET A 87 -12.34 5.45 -8.89
C MET A 87 -13.63 5.60 -8.04
N ASN A 88 -13.50 6.06 -6.79
CA ASN A 88 -14.63 6.43 -5.94
C ASN A 88 -15.07 7.90 -6.13
N GLN A 89 -14.59 8.59 -7.17
CA GLN A 89 -14.90 9.98 -7.53
C GLN A 89 -14.41 11.05 -6.53
N GLY A 90 -13.52 10.69 -5.59
CA GLY A 90 -12.93 11.62 -4.64
C GLY A 90 -11.66 12.31 -5.15
N VAL A 91 -11.11 13.19 -4.32
CA VAL A 91 -9.80 13.80 -4.51
C VAL A 91 -8.88 13.35 -3.37
N ALA A 92 -7.62 13.03 -3.69
CA ALA A 92 -6.62 12.61 -2.72
C ALA A 92 -5.43 13.58 -2.68
N LEU A 93 -4.91 13.83 -1.48
CA LEU A 93 -3.55 14.29 -1.25
C LEU A 93 -2.77 13.14 -0.61
N VAL A 94 -1.74 12.66 -1.30
CA VAL A 94 -0.91 11.54 -0.84
C VAL A 94 0.51 12.01 -0.61
N VAL A 95 0.92 12.07 0.65
CA VAL A 95 2.26 12.49 1.04
C VAL A 95 3.25 11.35 0.82
N GLU A 96 4.30 11.58 0.04
CA GLU A 96 5.40 10.65 -0.15
C GLU A 96 6.72 11.40 0.04
N VAL A 97 7.63 10.79 0.79
CA VAL A 97 8.93 11.37 1.13
C VAL A 97 9.97 11.12 0.04
N ASP A 98 9.80 10.04 -0.72
CA ASP A 98 10.69 9.62 -1.81
C ASP A 98 10.15 10.11 -3.17
N PRO A 99 10.76 11.15 -3.78
CA PRO A 99 10.28 11.72 -5.04
C PRO A 99 10.29 10.72 -6.20
N GLU A 100 11.23 9.77 -6.20
CA GLU A 100 11.30 8.75 -7.25
C GLU A 100 10.08 7.82 -7.20
N ARG A 101 9.58 7.51 -5.99
CA ARG A 101 8.35 6.74 -5.83
C ARG A 101 7.16 7.49 -6.38
N ALA A 102 7.01 8.77 -6.05
CA ALA A 102 5.92 9.61 -6.54
C ALA A 102 5.93 9.70 -8.07
N GLN A 103 7.10 10.00 -8.64
CA GLN A 103 7.30 10.11 -10.09
C GLN A 103 6.95 8.81 -10.83
N ARG A 104 7.38 7.65 -10.30
CA ARG A 104 7.03 6.35 -10.88
C ARG A 104 5.51 6.12 -10.92
N ARG A 105 4.75 6.63 -9.94
CA ARG A 105 3.28 6.44 -9.89
C ARG A 105 2.56 7.36 -10.86
N LEU A 106 3.12 8.54 -11.11
CA LEU A 106 2.69 9.42 -12.18
C LEU A 106 2.87 8.74 -13.55
N GLU A 107 4.06 8.17 -13.80
CA GLU A 107 4.37 7.50 -15.08
C GLU A 107 3.44 6.32 -15.40
N VAL A 108 3.03 5.54 -14.39
CA VAL A 108 2.10 4.42 -14.56
C VAL A 108 0.62 4.81 -14.47
N GLY A 109 0.31 6.10 -14.25
CA GLY A 109 -1.06 6.61 -14.18
C GLY A 109 -1.84 6.27 -12.90
N TYR A 110 -1.15 5.98 -11.80
CA TYR A 110 -1.77 5.78 -10.48
C TYR A 110 -1.87 7.08 -9.67
N VAL A 111 -1.13 8.12 -10.06
CA VAL A 111 -1.17 9.49 -9.53
C VAL A 111 -1.34 10.43 -10.71
N ASP A 112 -2.19 11.45 -10.58
CA ASP A 112 -2.47 12.39 -11.68
C ASP A 112 -1.46 13.54 -11.72
N VAL A 113 -1.02 14.04 -10.56
CA VAL A 113 -0.14 15.21 -10.42
C VAL A 113 0.81 15.00 -9.24
N VAL A 114 2.07 15.45 -9.39
CA VAL A 114 3.08 15.52 -8.32
C VAL A 114 3.52 16.96 -8.15
N VAL A 115 3.58 17.43 -6.90
CA VAL A 115 4.07 18.75 -6.49
C VAL A 115 4.95 18.60 -5.26
N ASP A 116 5.87 19.54 -5.05
CA ASP A 116 6.80 19.58 -3.90
C ASP A 116 6.50 20.73 -2.91
N THR A 117 5.43 21.50 -3.18
CA THR A 117 4.90 22.55 -2.31
C THR A 117 3.45 22.25 -1.94
N LEU A 118 3.09 22.46 -0.67
CA LEU A 118 1.73 22.29 -0.15
C LEU A 118 0.78 23.41 -0.60
#